data_AF-A0A484V699-F1
#
_entry.id   AF-A0A484V699-F1
#
_cell.length_a   1.000
_cell.length_b   1.000
_cell.length_c   1.000
_cell.angle_alpha   90.00
_cell.angle_beta   90.00
_cell.angle_gamma   90.00
#
_symmetry.space_group_name_H-M   'P 1'
#
loop_
_entity.id
_entity.type
_entity.pdbx_description
1 polymer ?
#
loop_
_entity_poly.entity_id
_entity_poly.type
_entity_poly.pdbx_seq_one_letter_code
_entity_poly.pdbx_strand_id
1 'polypeptide(L)'
;MITKNPLLSPYVVKITKMWRKLGAWFWVATQNIDDLPKAAEPMLNMIEWWICLSMPPDEVEKIARVRELSPAKALMLSARKEAGKFTEGVILSKSMEVLFRAVPPSLYLALAQTEPEEKAERYQLMQQFGISELQAAFKVAEKINRAASPVALRGNLYPT
;
A
#
# COMPACT_ATOMS: atom_id res chain seq x y z
N MET A 1 18.43 6.72 -6.05
CA MET A 1 17.81 6.22 -4.79
C MET A 1 18.89 6.14 -3.72
N ILE A 2 18.73 6.80 -2.56
CA ILE A 2 19.74 6.89 -1.48
C ILE A 2 20.15 5.50 -0.96
N THR A 3 19.24 4.52 -1.03
CA THR A 3 19.44 3.14 -0.57
C THR A 3 20.44 2.35 -1.42
N LYS A 4 20.69 2.71 -2.68
CA LYS A 4 21.60 1.94 -3.56
C LYS A 4 23.09 2.18 -3.30
N ASN A 5 23.45 3.25 -2.56
CA ASN A 5 24.84 3.56 -2.27
C ASN A 5 25.33 2.76 -1.05
N PRO A 6 26.32 1.85 -1.20
CA PRO A 6 26.86 1.06 -0.09
C PRO A 6 27.42 1.89 1.06
N LEU A 7 27.86 3.14 0.81
CA LEU A 7 28.37 4.04 1.84
C LEU A 7 27.26 4.67 2.70
N LEU A 8 26.03 4.74 2.18
CA LEU A 8 24.88 5.34 2.88
C LEU A 8 24.05 4.31 3.65
N SER A 9 24.12 3.04 3.27
CA SER A 9 23.38 1.96 3.93
C SER A 9 23.69 1.81 5.44
N PRO A 10 24.96 1.87 5.90
CA PRO A 10 25.27 1.82 7.33
C PRO A 10 24.64 2.96 8.14
N TYR A 11 24.48 4.15 7.54
CA TYR A 11 23.81 5.27 8.20
C TYR A 11 22.33 5.00 8.40
N VAL A 12 21.64 4.42 7.41
CA VAL A 12 20.23 4.05 7.53
C VAL A 12 20.02 3.03 8.65
N VAL A 13 20.88 2.00 8.74
CA VAL A 13 20.83 1.00 9.83
C VAL A 13 21.13 1.64 11.19
N LYS A 14 22.05 2.60 11.26
CA LYS A 14 22.37 3.31 12.51
C LYS A 14 21.20 4.19 12.96
N ILE A 15 20.58 4.93 12.04
CA ILE A 15 19.44 5.81 12.33
C ILE A 15 18.24 5.00 12.80
N THR A 16 17.94 3.86 12.15
CA THR A 16 16.85 2.96 12.58
C THR A 16 17.03 2.42 13.99
N LYS A 17 18.26 2.09 14.39
CA LYS A 17 18.57 1.72 15.79
C LYS A 17 18.40 2.87 16.77
N MET A 18 18.68 4.11 16.37
CA MET A 18 18.50 5.30 17.21
C MET A 18 17.02 5.66 17.38
N TRP A 19 16.18 5.52 16.35
CA TRP A 19 14.76 5.84 16.44
C TRP A 19 14.02 5.08 17.54
N ARG A 20 14.38 3.82 17.78
CA ARG A 20 13.83 3.03 18.90
C ARG A 20 14.16 3.64 20.26
N LYS A 21 15.34 4.24 20.43
CA LYS A 21 15.75 4.91 21.67
C LYS A 21 15.07 6.26 21.87
N LEU A 22 14.62 6.88 20.78
CA LEU A 22 13.98 8.20 20.78
C LEU A 22 12.44 8.11 20.78
N GLY A 23 11.86 6.90 20.89
CA GLY A 23 10.42 6.71 20.88
C GLY A 23 9.76 6.99 19.53
N ALA A 24 10.51 6.95 18.42
CA ALA A 24 10.02 7.21 17.09
C ALA A 24 9.76 5.92 16.30
N TRP A 25 8.89 6.00 15.29
CA TRP A 25 8.57 4.90 14.39
C TRP A 25 9.27 5.05 13.04
N PHE A 26 9.89 3.97 12.57
CA PHE A 26 10.49 3.91 11.25
C PHE A 26 9.52 3.26 10.26
N TRP A 27 9.08 4.05 9.28
CA TRP A 27 8.27 3.58 8.16
C TRP A 27 9.10 3.61 6.88
N VAL A 28 9.06 2.50 6.14
CA VAL A 28 9.65 2.40 4.80
C VAL A 28 8.64 1.72 3.88
N ALA A 29 8.48 2.29 2.68
CA ALA A 29 7.65 1.72 1.62
C ALA A 29 8.50 1.60 0.36
N THR A 30 8.47 0.43 -0.28
CA THR A 30 9.15 0.17 -1.55
C THR A 30 8.25 -0.68 -2.44
N GLN A 31 8.39 -0.51 -3.76
CA GLN A 31 7.72 -1.36 -4.76
C GLN A 31 8.56 -2.60 -5.10
N ASN A 32 9.89 -2.50 -4.95
CA ASN A 32 10.83 -3.57 -5.22
C ASN A 32 11.77 -3.72 -4.02
N ILE A 33 11.81 -4.91 -3.42
CA ILE A 33 12.68 -5.16 -2.27
C ILE A 33 14.18 -5.12 -2.64
N ASP A 34 14.53 -5.38 -3.91
CA ASP A 34 15.91 -5.34 -4.40
C ASP A 34 16.47 -3.90 -4.49
N ASP A 35 15.61 -2.88 -4.39
CA ASP A 35 16.09 -1.51 -4.25
C ASP A 35 16.69 -1.23 -2.86
N LEU A 36 16.49 -2.15 -1.91
CA LEU A 36 17.19 -2.14 -0.63
C LEU A 36 18.50 -2.93 -0.77
N PRO A 37 19.64 -2.35 -0.36
CA PRO A 37 20.93 -3.01 -0.47
C PRO A 37 20.99 -4.18 0.51
N LYS A 38 21.83 -5.19 0.26
CA LYS A 38 22.07 -6.31 1.21
C LYS A 38 22.42 -5.84 2.63
N ALA A 39 23.11 -4.71 2.74
CA ALA A 39 23.42 -4.10 4.04
C ALA A 39 22.18 -3.66 4.85
N ALA A 40 20.99 -3.61 4.25
CA ALA A 40 19.71 -3.35 4.90
C ALA A 40 19.02 -4.62 5.42
N GLU A 41 19.51 -5.84 5.13
CA GLU A 41 18.94 -7.09 5.65
C GLU A 41 18.81 -7.09 7.19
N PRO A 42 19.81 -6.63 7.99
CA PRO A 42 19.64 -6.56 9.44
C PRO A 42 18.53 -5.59 9.86
N MET A 43 18.29 -4.54 9.08
CA MET A 43 17.20 -3.60 9.33
C MET A 43 15.85 -4.27 9.04
N LEU A 44 15.72 -4.99 7.91
CA LEU A 44 14.50 -5.71 7.56
C LEU A 44 14.13 -6.78 8.60
N ASN A 45 15.11 -7.48 9.15
CA ASN A 45 14.91 -8.47 10.22
C ASN A 45 14.44 -7.83 11.55
N MET A 46 14.67 -6.54 11.76
CA MET A 46 14.17 -5.80 12.93
C MET A 46 12.74 -5.28 12.74
N ILE A 47 12.21 -5.27 11.50
CA ILE A 47 10.87 -4.77 11.22
C ILE A 47 9.85 -5.77 11.77
N GLU A 48 9.07 -5.29 12.73
CA GLU A 48 8.02 -6.07 13.39
C GLU A 48 6.77 -6.20 12.51
N TRP A 49 6.40 -5.12 11.82
CA TRP A 49 5.17 -5.01 11.04
C TRP A 49 5.48 -4.87 9.56
N TRP A 50 5.01 -5.83 8.76
CA TRP A 50 5.09 -5.77 7.31
C TRP A 50 3.68 -5.64 6.76
N ILE A 51 3.48 -4.67 5.88
CA ILE A 51 2.22 -4.47 5.17
C ILE A 51 2.50 -4.74 3.70
N CYS A 52 2.08 -5.90 3.25
CA CYS A 52 2.29 -6.39 1.90
C CYS A 52 0.99 -6.19 1.12
N LEU A 53 0.97 -5.30 0.13
CA LEU A 53 -0.21 -5.14 -0.74
C LEU A 53 -0.25 -6.25 -1.79
N SER A 54 -1.02 -6.05 -2.87
CA SER A 54 -0.96 -6.88 -4.07
C SER A 54 0.46 -6.87 -4.65
N MET A 55 1.19 -7.96 -4.47
CA MET A 55 2.55 -8.13 -4.98
C MET A 55 2.59 -9.27 -6.01
N PRO A 56 3.41 -9.15 -7.06
CA PRO A 56 3.59 -10.23 -8.01
C PRO A 56 4.33 -11.42 -7.35
N PRO A 57 4.16 -12.66 -7.85
CA PRO A 57 4.72 -13.85 -7.20
C PRO A 57 6.24 -13.81 -6.99
N ASP A 58 6.98 -13.14 -7.87
CA ASP A 58 8.43 -12.98 -7.76
C ASP A 58 8.84 -12.12 -6.55
N GLU A 59 8.12 -11.03 -6.27
CA GLU A 59 8.35 -10.21 -5.07
C GLU A 59 8.03 -10.99 -3.78
N VAL A 60 7.01 -11.86 -3.81
CA VAL A 60 6.68 -12.74 -2.67
C VAL A 60 7.85 -13.67 -2.35
N GLU A 61 8.50 -14.26 -3.36
CA GLU A 61 9.68 -15.11 -3.15
C GLU A 61 10.87 -14.34 -2.59
N LYS A 62 11.04 -13.07 -2.98
CA LYS A 62 12.13 -12.24 -2.42
C LYS A 62 11.90 -11.93 -0.95
N ILE A 63 10.65 -11.64 -0.55
CA ILE A 63 10.30 -11.46 0.87
C ILE A 63 10.49 -12.76 1.65
N ALA A 64 10.18 -13.92 1.05
CA ALA A 64 10.38 -15.23 1.66
C ALA A 64 11.85 -15.52 2.05
N ARG A 65 12.82 -14.81 1.46
CA ARG A 65 14.26 -14.92 1.81
C ARG A 65 14.61 -14.18 3.09
N VAL A 66 13.88 -13.11 3.40
CA VAL A 66 14.12 -12.24 4.55
C VAL A 66 13.24 -12.63 5.74
N ARG A 67 12.09 -13.24 5.46
CA ARG A 67 11.10 -13.59 6.46
C ARG A 67 10.42 -14.92 6.12
N GLU A 68 10.19 -15.76 7.12
CA GLU A 68 9.42 -16.98 6.96
C GLU A 68 7.93 -16.67 6.70
N LEU A 69 7.32 -17.35 5.72
CA LEU A 69 5.97 -17.05 5.20
C LEU A 69 5.02 -18.26 5.19
N SER A 70 5.28 -19.33 5.94
CA SER A 70 4.66 -20.65 5.69
C SER A 70 3.25 -20.87 6.29
N PRO A 71 2.46 -19.83 6.54
CA PRO A 71 1.14 -19.78 5.89
C PRO A 71 0.83 -18.48 5.12
N ALA A 72 1.48 -17.37 5.45
CA ALA A 72 1.35 -16.07 4.79
C ALA A 72 1.46 -16.07 3.25
N LYS A 73 2.30 -16.93 2.66
CA LYS A 73 2.54 -16.95 1.21
C LYS A 73 1.25 -17.17 0.42
N ALA A 74 0.39 -18.07 0.89
CA ALA A 74 -0.90 -18.34 0.26
C ALA A 74 -1.83 -17.11 0.38
N LEU A 75 -1.83 -16.44 1.53
CA LEU A 75 -2.60 -15.20 1.73
C LEU A 75 -2.12 -14.09 0.79
N MET A 76 -0.81 -13.92 0.66
CA MET A 76 -0.21 -12.89 -0.20
C MET A 76 -0.56 -13.11 -1.67
N LEU A 77 -0.52 -14.36 -2.15
CA LEU A 77 -0.91 -14.71 -3.51
C LEU A 77 -2.42 -14.62 -3.75
N SER A 78 -3.24 -14.69 -2.69
CA SER A 78 -4.69 -14.56 -2.78
C SER A 78 -5.20 -13.11 -2.77
N ALA A 79 -4.35 -12.13 -2.43
CA ALA A 79 -4.74 -10.73 -2.32
C ALA A 79 -5.15 -10.16 -3.69
N ARG A 80 -6.35 -9.60 -3.77
CA ARG A 80 -6.88 -8.99 -5.00
C ARG A 80 -6.90 -7.47 -4.94
N LYS A 81 -6.78 -6.86 -6.11
CA LYS A 81 -6.96 -5.43 -6.32
C LYS A 81 -8.03 -5.22 -7.39
N GLU A 82 -9.04 -4.43 -7.05
CA GLU A 82 -10.07 -4.00 -8.00
C GLU A 82 -10.08 -2.48 -8.05
N ALA A 83 -9.68 -1.92 -9.20
CA ALA A 83 -9.57 -0.48 -9.39
C ALA A 83 -10.90 0.21 -9.09
N GLY A 84 -10.84 1.29 -8.29
CA GLY A 84 -12.04 2.04 -7.88
C GLY A 84 -12.90 1.38 -6.80
N LYS A 85 -12.58 0.17 -6.31
CA LYS A 85 -13.36 -0.50 -5.25
C LYS A 85 -12.56 -0.82 -4.01
N PHE A 86 -11.58 -1.71 -4.12
CA PHE A 86 -10.81 -2.14 -2.96
C PHE A 86 -9.42 -2.65 -3.35
N THR A 87 -8.51 -2.62 -2.39
CA THR A 87 -7.21 -3.28 -2.48
C THR A 87 -7.04 -4.18 -1.27
N GLU A 88 -6.73 -5.45 -1.51
CA GLU A 88 -6.37 -6.38 -0.45
C GLU A 88 -4.86 -6.40 -0.26
N GLY A 89 -4.45 -6.79 0.95
CA GLY A 89 -3.08 -7.02 1.31
C GLY A 89 -3.00 -7.92 2.53
N VAL A 90 -1.79 -8.23 2.94
CA VAL A 90 -1.49 -9.06 4.10
C VAL A 90 -0.66 -8.26 5.09
N ILE A 91 -1.07 -8.28 6.35
CA ILE A 91 -0.27 -7.78 7.47
C ILE A 91 0.46 -8.97 8.07
N LEU A 92 1.78 -8.87 8.17
CA LEU A 92 2.64 -9.87 8.80
C LEU A 92 3.32 -9.28 10.03
N SER A 93 3.12 -9.92 11.18
CA SER A 93 3.81 -9.65 12.44
C SER A 93 4.24 -10.96 13.12
N LYS A 94 4.96 -10.90 14.23
CA LYS A 94 5.41 -12.12 14.93
C LYS A 94 4.27 -13.02 15.40
N SER A 95 3.09 -12.44 15.67
CA SER A 95 1.96 -13.15 16.26
C SER A 95 0.71 -13.13 15.37
N MET A 96 0.77 -12.50 14.20
CA MET A 96 -0.40 -12.30 13.35
C MET A 96 -0.03 -12.26 11.88
N GLU A 97 -0.75 -13.05 11.09
CA GLU A 97 -0.74 -13.04 9.63
C GLU A 97 -2.20 -12.94 9.16
N VAL A 98 -2.60 -11.77 8.66
CA VAL A 98 -4.01 -11.51 8.33
C VAL A 98 -4.15 -10.86 6.96
N LEU A 99 -5.14 -11.34 6.20
CA LEU A 99 -5.63 -10.65 5.02
C LEU A 99 -6.48 -9.46 5.47
N PHE A 100 -6.19 -8.28 4.92
CA PHE A 100 -7.02 -7.10 5.11
C PHE A 100 -7.51 -6.59 3.75
N ARG A 101 -8.63 -5.87 3.79
CA ARG A 101 -9.18 -5.18 2.63
C ARG A 101 -9.28 -3.69 2.92
N ALA A 102 -8.53 -2.89 2.18
CA ALA A 102 -8.65 -1.44 2.20
C ALA A 102 -9.75 -1.01 1.22
N VAL A 103 -10.81 -0.39 1.77
CA VAL A 103 -11.91 0.24 1.02
C VAL A 103 -11.88 1.74 1.30
N PRO A 104 -11.06 2.52 0.58
CA PRO A 104 -10.99 3.96 0.77
C PRO A 104 -12.29 4.63 0.30
N PRO A 105 -12.75 5.71 0.95
CA PRO A 105 -13.89 6.48 0.45
C PRO A 105 -13.62 7.03 -0.96
N SER A 106 -14.64 7.07 -1.82
CA SER A 106 -14.49 7.44 -3.24
C SER A 106 -13.88 8.81 -3.48
N LEU A 107 -14.07 9.75 -2.55
CA LEU A 107 -13.43 11.06 -2.63
C LEU A 107 -11.90 10.96 -2.47
N TYR A 108 -11.41 10.11 -1.57
CA TYR A 108 -9.98 9.91 -1.37
C TYR A 108 -9.36 9.30 -2.63
N LEU A 109 -10.06 8.34 -3.26
CA LEU A 109 -9.65 7.79 -4.55
C LEU A 109 -9.56 8.90 -5.61
N ALA A 110 -10.64 9.65 -5.81
CA ALA A 110 -10.70 10.72 -6.82
C ALA A 110 -9.60 11.79 -6.66
N LEU A 111 -9.26 12.14 -5.41
CA LEU A 111 -8.19 13.10 -5.11
C LEU A 111 -6.79 12.50 -5.29
N ALA A 112 -6.61 11.21 -5.01
CA ALA A 112 -5.34 10.51 -5.14
C ALA A 112 -5.02 10.09 -6.59
N GLN A 113 -5.95 10.25 -7.51
CA GLN A 113 -5.76 9.95 -8.93
C GLN A 113 -4.66 10.84 -9.55
N THR A 114 -3.61 10.21 -10.04
CA THR A 114 -2.43 10.87 -10.62
C THR A 114 -2.15 10.49 -12.07
N GLU A 115 -2.83 9.47 -12.60
CA GLU A 115 -2.57 8.96 -13.94
C GLU A 115 -3.03 9.96 -15.03
N PRO A 116 -2.37 10.00 -16.20
CA PRO A 116 -2.68 10.95 -17.26
C PRO A 116 -4.15 10.92 -17.70
N GLU A 117 -4.74 9.74 -17.85
CA GLU A 117 -6.14 9.54 -18.23
C GLU A 117 -7.12 10.05 -17.16
N GLU A 118 -6.79 9.86 -15.88
CA GLU A 118 -7.62 10.33 -14.77
C GLU A 118 -7.59 11.86 -14.67
N LYS A 119 -6.42 12.46 -14.89
CA LYS A 119 -6.26 13.92 -15.00
C LYS A 119 -7.02 14.47 -16.20
N ALA A 120 -6.98 13.78 -17.33
CA ALA A 120 -7.71 14.17 -18.53
C ALA A 120 -9.23 14.11 -18.30
N GLU A 121 -9.75 13.06 -17.64
CA GLU A 121 -11.17 12.98 -17.28
C GLU A 121 -11.58 14.16 -16.37
N ARG A 122 -10.78 14.44 -15.33
CA ARG A 122 -11.06 15.54 -14.40
C ARG A 122 -11.06 16.88 -15.14
N TYR A 123 -10.11 17.10 -16.04
CA TYR A 123 -10.04 18.30 -16.87
C TYR A 123 -11.24 18.44 -17.81
N GLN A 124 -11.70 17.34 -18.43
CA GLN A 124 -12.92 17.35 -19.25
C GLN A 124 -14.15 17.75 -18.43
N LEU A 125 -14.29 17.25 -17.20
CA LEU A 125 -15.38 17.64 -16.30
C LEU A 125 -15.32 19.13 -15.93
N MET A 126 -14.13 19.68 -15.70
CA MET A 126 -13.94 21.11 -15.45
C MET A 126 -14.42 21.95 -16.64
N GLN A 127 -14.04 21.57 -17.86
CA GLN A 127 -14.45 22.27 -19.09
C GLN A 127 -15.95 22.14 -19.36
N GLN A 128 -16.51 20.94 -19.19
CA GLN A 128 -17.92 20.67 -19.46
C GLN A 128 -18.86 21.42 -18.52
N PHE A 129 -18.52 21.52 -17.23
CA PHE A 129 -19.40 22.10 -16.22
C PHE A 129 -18.97 23.49 -15.74
N GLY A 130 -17.82 24.00 -16.19
CA GLY A 130 -17.27 25.28 -15.74
C GLY A 130 -16.92 25.29 -14.24
N ILE A 131 -16.46 24.15 -13.72
CA ILE A 131 -16.24 23.93 -12.28
C ILE A 131 -14.75 23.88 -11.92
N SER A 132 -14.44 24.05 -10.62
CA SER A 132 -13.08 23.92 -10.10
C SER A 132 -12.60 22.46 -10.11
N GLU A 133 -11.29 22.25 -9.96
CA GLU A 133 -10.70 20.91 -9.90
C GLU A 133 -11.26 20.08 -8.74
N LEU A 134 -11.46 20.70 -7.57
CA LEU A 134 -12.05 20.04 -6.40
C LEU A 134 -13.50 19.60 -6.69
N GLN A 135 -14.29 20.44 -7.35
CA GLN A 135 -15.66 20.09 -7.75
C GLN A 135 -15.69 18.97 -8.80
N ALA A 136 -14.72 18.97 -9.72
CA ALA A 136 -14.55 17.87 -10.66
C ALA A 136 -14.19 16.56 -9.94
N ALA A 137 -13.33 16.60 -8.91
CA ALA A 137 -13.04 15.44 -8.07
C ALA A 137 -14.28 14.91 -7.32
N PHE A 138 -15.18 15.78 -6.86
CA PHE A 138 -16.48 15.34 -6.30
C PHE A 138 -17.32 14.60 -7.33
N LYS A 139 -17.40 15.10 -8.58
CA LYS A 139 -18.12 14.41 -9.66
C LYS A 139 -17.50 13.06 -9.99
N VAL A 140 -16.18 12.94 -9.99
CA VAL A 140 -15.50 11.64 -10.17
C VAL A 140 -15.82 10.71 -9.00
N ALA A 141 -15.79 11.19 -7.76
CA ALA A 141 -16.18 10.40 -6.59
C ALA A 141 -17.63 9.89 -6.68
N GLU A 142 -18.57 10.70 -7.16
CA GLU A 142 -19.94 10.27 -7.45
C GLU A 142 -20.00 9.15 -8.50
N LYS A 143 -19.22 9.26 -9.58
CA LYS A 143 -19.12 8.19 -10.60
C LYS A 143 -18.60 6.89 -10.00
N ILE A 144 -17.54 6.95 -9.18
CA ILE A 144 -16.98 5.79 -8.48
C ILE A 144 -18.04 5.15 -7.58
N ASN A 145 -18.76 5.95 -6.78
CA ASN A 145 -19.84 5.46 -5.92
C ASN A 145 -20.95 4.77 -6.70
N ARG A 146 -21.34 5.29 -7.88
CA ARG A 146 -22.35 4.67 -8.73
C ARG A 146 -21.88 3.35 -9.35
N ALA A 147 -20.59 3.24 -9.67
CA ALA A 147 -19.99 2.02 -10.23
C ALA A 147 -19.71 0.94 -9.16
N ALA A 148 -19.45 1.35 -7.92
CA ALA A 148 -19.28 0.45 -6.79
C ALA A 148 -20.65 -0.12 -6.35
N SER A 149 -20.96 -1.35 -6.73
CA SER A 149 -22.12 -2.07 -6.19
C SER A 149 -22.07 -2.13 -4.65
N PRO A 150 -23.21 -2.15 -3.94
CA PRO A 150 -23.29 -2.09 -2.46
C PRO A 150 -22.66 -3.29 -1.70
N VAL A 151 -22.00 -4.20 -2.41
CA VAL A 151 -21.30 -5.36 -1.85
C VAL A 151 -20.02 -4.97 -1.10
N ALA A 152 -19.43 -3.80 -1.39
CA ALA A 152 -18.20 -3.34 -0.72
C ALA A 152 -18.38 -3.00 0.77
N LEU A 153 -19.63 -2.86 1.26
CA LEU A 153 -19.95 -2.50 2.64
C LEU A 153 -20.57 -3.63 3.47
N ARG A 154 -20.83 -4.81 2.89
CA ARG A 154 -21.34 -5.99 3.61
C ARG A 154 -20.20 -6.94 4.00
N GLY A 155 -19.20 -6.44 4.72
CA GLY A 155 -18.44 -7.30 5.61
C GLY A 155 -19.26 -7.44 6.89
N ASN A 156 -19.69 -8.65 7.25
CA ASN A 156 -20.27 -8.94 8.56
C ASN A 156 -19.27 -8.55 9.65
N LEU A 157 -19.34 -7.31 10.09
CA LEU A 157 -18.82 -6.88 11.38
C LEU A 157 -19.87 -7.33 12.40
N TYR A 158 -19.43 -8.11 13.38
CA TYR A 158 -20.17 -8.77 14.46
C TYR A 158 -20.72 -10.18 14.14
N PRO A 159 -20.10 -11.24 14.69
CA PRO A 159 -20.83 -12.47 14.96
C PRO A 159 -21.76 -12.21 16.15
N THR A 160 -23.04 -12.56 16.01
CA THR A 160 -23.98 -12.77 17.12
C THR A 160 -23.57 -13.97 17.94
#